data_AF-A0A4Q5R4V7-F1
#
_entry.id   AF-A0A4Q5R4V7-F1
#
_cell.length_a   1.000
_cell.length_b   1.000
_cell.length_c   1.000
_cell.angle_alpha   90.00
_cell.angle_beta   90.00
_cell.angle_gamma   90.00
#
_symmetry.space_group_name_H-M   'P 1'
#
loop_
_entity.id
_entity.type
_entity.pdbx_description
1 polymer ?
#
loop_
_entity_poly.entity_id
_entity_poly.type
_entity_poly.pdbx_seq_one_letter_code
_entity_poly.pdbx_strand_id
1 'polypeptide(L)'
;MDQILTAMSHCLPIWIHRSGPQELRKSGRLFFLLLCILSSQFVFAQSTVTGKVLATDSALAGVTVQIKGSTTSTVTDNEGNFSINA
;
A
#
# COMPACT_ATOMS: atom_id res chain seq x y z
N MET A 1 -19.29 56.01 28.75
CA MET A 1 -18.54 56.56 27.61
C MET A 1 -17.06 56.24 27.76
N ASP A 2 -16.39 55.55 26.86
CA ASP A 2 -16.86 54.77 25.70
C ASP A 2 -15.68 54.11 24.96
N GLN A 3 -14.51 53.84 25.58
CA GLN A 3 -13.30 53.64 24.76
C GLN A 3 -12.37 52.46 25.10
N ILE A 4 -12.76 51.54 26.00
CA ILE A 4 -11.94 50.31 26.22
C ILE A 4 -12.74 49.02 25.96
N LEU A 5 -14.06 49.05 26.06
CA LEU A 5 -14.93 47.89 25.77
C LEU A 5 -15.24 47.67 24.27
N THR A 6 -14.74 48.53 23.37
CA THR A 6 -15.08 48.49 21.92
C THR A 6 -13.94 48.00 21.01
N ALA A 7 -12.73 47.75 21.53
CA ALA A 7 -11.56 47.52 20.66
C ALA A 7 -11.16 46.03 20.43
N MET A 8 -11.90 45.04 20.93
CA MET A 8 -11.46 43.63 20.81
C MET A 8 -12.54 42.63 20.36
N SER A 9 -13.76 43.10 20.07
CA SER A 9 -14.87 42.27 19.58
C SER A 9 -14.77 41.87 18.09
N HIS A 10 -13.60 42.04 17.45
CA HIS A 10 -13.47 41.91 15.99
C HIS A 10 -12.30 41.05 15.47
N CYS A 11 -11.62 40.26 16.31
CA CYS A 11 -10.55 39.36 15.83
C CYS A 11 -10.48 38.01 16.54
N LEU A 12 -11.64 37.40 16.80
CA LEU A 12 -11.70 35.95 17.05
C LEU A 12 -12.52 35.30 15.93
N PRO A 13 -11.92 34.93 14.79
CA PRO A 13 -12.43 33.80 14.05
C PRO A 13 -12.18 32.57 14.92
N ILE A 14 -13.14 32.28 15.81
CA ILE A 14 -13.36 30.96 16.35
C ILE A 14 -13.71 30.10 15.14
N TRP A 15 -12.70 29.64 14.41
CA TRP A 15 -12.83 28.57 13.44
C TRP A 15 -12.86 27.27 14.24
N ILE A 16 -13.92 27.10 15.04
CA ILE A 16 -14.39 25.77 15.41
C ILE A 16 -14.81 25.15 14.09
N HIS A 17 -13.91 24.34 13.54
CA HIS A 17 -14.24 23.40 12.50
C HIS A 17 -15.31 22.46 13.08
N ARG A 18 -16.56 22.86 12.91
CA ARG A 18 -17.72 22.04 13.20
C ARG A 18 -17.68 20.94 12.15
N SER A 19 -17.01 19.83 12.46
CA SER A 19 -17.20 18.57 11.75
C SER A 19 -18.67 18.22 11.94
N GLY A 20 -19.50 18.61 10.96
CA GLY A 20 -20.89 18.23 10.94
C GLY A 20 -20.98 16.71 11.08
N PRO A 21 -21.96 16.17 11.83
CA PRO A 21 -22.24 14.74 11.74
C PRO A 21 -22.46 14.42 10.27
N GLN A 22 -21.69 13.45 9.77
CA GLN A 22 -21.84 12.94 8.42
C GLN A 22 -23.26 12.38 8.33
N GLU A 23 -24.17 13.17 7.77
CA GLU A 23 -25.52 12.80 7.39
C GLU A 23 -25.40 11.66 6.37
N LEU A 24 -25.36 10.46 6.93
CA LEU A 24 -25.19 9.20 6.26
C LEU A 24 -26.43 9.01 5.37
N ARG A 25 -26.34 9.46 4.11
CA ARG A 25 -27.27 9.09 3.04
C ARG A 25 -27.03 7.59 2.78
N LYS A 26 -27.77 6.78 3.53
CA LYS A 26 -27.27 5.59 4.26
C LYS A 26 -27.22 4.28 3.48
N SER A 27 -27.77 4.20 2.28
CA SER A 27 -27.94 2.89 1.61
C SER A 27 -26.83 2.55 0.60
N GLY A 28 -26.61 3.40 -0.41
CA GLY A 28 -25.66 3.06 -1.50
C GLY A 28 -24.18 3.29 -1.18
N ARG A 29 -23.86 4.32 -0.38
CA ARG A 29 -22.45 4.68 -0.09
C ARG A 29 -21.76 3.68 0.82
N LEU A 30 -22.49 3.16 1.82
CA LEU A 30 -21.98 2.13 2.72
C LEU A 30 -21.74 0.82 1.97
N PHE A 31 -22.68 0.44 1.10
CA PHE A 31 -22.55 -0.73 0.24
C PHE A 31 -21.32 -0.66 -0.68
N PHE A 32 -21.07 0.50 -1.31
CA PHE A 32 -19.91 0.71 -2.17
C PHE A 32 -18.58 0.60 -1.40
N LEU A 33 -18.50 1.19 -0.20
CA LEU A 33 -17.32 1.06 0.68
C LEU A 33 -17.06 -0.40 1.09
N LEU A 34 -18.12 -1.13 1.43
CA LEU A 34 -18.03 -2.54 1.79
C LEU A 34 -17.55 -3.39 0.61
N LEU A 35 -18.04 -3.10 -0.60
CA LEU A 35 -17.62 -3.76 -1.84
C LEU A 35 -16.13 -3.51 -2.15
N CYS A 36 -15.63 -2.28 -1.96
CA CYS A 36 -14.22 -1.95 -2.12
C CYS A 36 -13.29 -2.66 -1.12
N ILE A 37 -13.74 -2.82 0.13
CA ILE A 37 -12.99 -3.55 1.17
C ILE A 37 -12.96 -5.06 0.86
N LEU A 38 -14.04 -5.59 0.30
CA LEU A 38 -14.10 -7.00 -0.12
C LEU A 38 -13.26 -7.26 -1.38
N SER A 39 -13.20 -6.31 -2.32
CA SER A 39 -12.42 -6.47 -3.55
C SER A 39 -10.90 -6.34 -3.32
N SER A 40 -10.47 -5.59 -2.31
CA SER A 40 -9.04 -5.45 -1.98
C SER A 40 -8.37 -6.76 -1.55
N GLN A 41 -9.15 -7.76 -1.10
CA GLN A 41 -8.64 -9.08 -0.71
C GLN A 41 -8.18 -9.93 -1.90
N PHE A 42 -8.56 -9.57 -3.12
CA PHE A 42 -8.28 -10.36 -4.33
C PHE A 42 -7.08 -9.86 -5.15
N VAL A 43 -6.30 -8.91 -4.62
CA VAL A 43 -5.09 -8.42 -5.29
C VAL A 43 -3.90 -9.34 -4.95
N PHE A 44 -3.66 -10.33 -5.80
CA PHE A 44 -2.38 -11.03 -5.86
C PHE A 44 -1.45 -10.24 -6.78
N ALA A 45 -0.64 -9.33 -6.21
CA ALA A 45 0.27 -8.48 -6.97
C ALA A 45 1.65 -9.09 -7.23
N GLN A 46 1.99 -10.16 -6.51
CA GLN A 46 3.31 -10.78 -6.53
C GLN A 46 3.37 -11.84 -7.64
N SER A 47 4.36 -11.74 -8.52
CA SER A 47 4.54 -12.68 -9.62
C SER A 47 5.74 -13.58 -9.32
N THR A 48 5.52 -14.88 -9.28
CA THR A 48 6.60 -15.84 -9.05
C THR A 48 7.37 -16.06 -10.35
N VAL A 49 8.64 -15.67 -10.36
CA VAL A 49 9.58 -15.97 -11.46
C VAL A 49 10.30 -17.28 -11.14
N THR A 50 10.20 -18.23 -12.05
CA THR A 50 10.89 -19.52 -11.94
C THR A 50 11.82 -19.73 -13.12
N GLY A 51 12.84 -20.56 -12.93
CA GLY A 51 13.75 -20.93 -13.99
C GLY A 51 14.81 -21.91 -13.53
N LYS A 52 15.76 -22.18 -14.42
CA LYS A 52 16.89 -23.07 -14.18
C LYS A 52 18.19 -22.39 -14.58
N VAL A 53 19.22 -22.53 -13.75
CA VAL A 53 20.57 -22.04 -13.99
C VAL A 53 21.44 -23.19 -14.46
N LEU A 54 22.02 -23.04 -15.65
CA LEU A 54 22.89 -24.01 -16.28
C LEU A 54 24.27 -23.39 -16.53
N ALA A 55 25.32 -24.19 -16.37
CA ALA A 55 26.66 -23.89 -16.83
C ALA A 55 27.02 -24.87 -17.96
N THR A 56 27.16 -24.35 -19.17
CA THR A 56 27.28 -25.14 -20.43
C THR A 56 26.09 -26.08 -20.62
N ASP A 57 26.13 -27.29 -20.07
CA ASP A 57 25.06 -28.29 -20.15
C ASP A 57 24.69 -28.91 -18.78
N SER A 58 25.32 -28.45 -17.69
CA SER A 58 25.12 -28.98 -16.34
C SER A 58 24.40 -27.99 -15.44
N ALA A 59 23.52 -28.50 -14.57
CA ALA A 59 22.84 -27.71 -13.56
C ALA A 59 23.84 -27.08 -12.57
N LEU A 60 23.62 -25.80 -12.24
CA LEU A 60 24.49 -25.09 -11.30
C LEU A 60 23.76 -24.81 -9.98
N ALA A 61 24.18 -25.54 -8.95
CA ALA A 61 23.65 -25.44 -7.60
C ALA A 61 24.39 -24.37 -6.78
N GLY A 62 23.69 -23.75 -5.82
CA GLY A 62 24.31 -22.83 -4.86
C GLY A 62 24.62 -21.44 -5.42
N VAL A 63 24.00 -21.06 -6.54
CA VAL A 63 24.17 -19.73 -7.15
C VAL A 63 23.11 -18.78 -6.63
N THR A 64 23.49 -17.54 -6.36
CA THR A 64 22.54 -16.48 -5.98
C THR A 64 21.90 -15.85 -7.22
N VAL A 65 20.57 -15.89 -7.28
CA VAL A 65 19.74 -15.19 -8.25
C VAL A 65 19.09 -13.99 -7.56
N GLN A 66 19.35 -12.78 -8.04
CA GLN A 66 18.84 -11.54 -7.46
C GLN A 66 18.03 -10.74 -8.48
N ILE A 67 16.92 -10.17 -8.02
CA ILE A 67 16.13 -9.23 -8.84
C ILE A 67 16.85 -7.89 -8.90
N LYS A 68 17.12 -7.40 -10.11
CA LYS A 68 17.80 -6.12 -10.34
C LYS A 68 17.01 -4.98 -9.68
N GLY A 69 17.66 -4.23 -8.79
CA GLY A 69 17.05 -3.12 -8.07
C GLY A 69 16.22 -3.51 -6.84
N SER A 70 16.19 -4.79 -6.47
CA SER A 70 15.55 -5.30 -5.25
C SER A 70 16.56 -5.99 -4.34
N THR A 71 16.25 -6.07 -3.05
CA THR A 71 16.99 -6.88 -2.07
C THR A 71 16.53 -8.34 -2.06
N THR A 72 15.51 -8.69 -2.83
CA THR A 72 15.03 -10.08 -2.94
C THR A 72 16.00 -10.91 -3.77
N SER A 73 16.48 -12.00 -3.17
CA SER A 73 17.35 -12.98 -3.80
C SER A 73 16.98 -14.40 -3.38
N THR A 74 17.25 -15.37 -4.24
CA THR A 74 17.08 -16.80 -3.97
C THR A 74 18.35 -17.55 -4.35
N VAL A 75 18.53 -18.76 -3.81
CA VAL A 75 19.67 -19.63 -4.13
C VAL A 75 19.16 -20.83 -4.93
N THR A 76 19.88 -21.20 -5.98
CA THR A 76 19.53 -22.37 -6.80
C THR A 76 19.71 -23.69 -6.05
N ASP A 77 18.79 -24.63 -6.29
CA ASP A 77 18.85 -25.97 -5.71
C ASP A 77 19.90 -26.88 -6.39
N ASN A 78 20.00 -28.14 -5.96
CA ASN A 78 20.93 -29.14 -6.50
C ASN A 78 20.73 -29.44 -8.00
N GLU A 79 19.55 -29.13 -8.54
CA GLU A 79 19.20 -29.29 -9.95
C GLU A 79 19.28 -27.96 -10.71
N GLY A 80 19.73 -26.89 -10.06
CA GLY A 80 19.86 -25.56 -10.63
C GLY A 80 18.54 -24.79 -10.74
N ASN A 81 17.43 -25.31 -10.20
CA ASN A 81 16.14 -24.62 -10.26
C ASN A 81 16.11 -23.47 -9.25
N PHE A 82 15.36 -22.42 -9.59
CA PHE A 82 15.06 -21.33 -8.68
C PHE A 82 13.60 -20.91 -8.80
N SER A 83 13.08 -20.37 -7.70
CA SER A 83 11.78 -19.71 -7.62
C SER A 83 11.96 -18.47 -6.76
N ILE A 84 11.59 -17.31 -7.30
CA ILE A 84 11.69 -16.02 -6.63
C ILE A 84 10.39 -15.24 -6.78
N ASN A 85 9.90 -14.71 -5.66
CA ASN A 85 8.72 -13.86 -5.65
C ASN A 85 9.16 -12.43 -5.99
N ALA A 86 8.61 -11.88 -7.07
CA ALA A 86 8.86 -10.53 -7.55
C ALA A 86 7.68 -9.59 -7.20
#